data_AF-A0A925EQY9-F1
#
_entry.id   AF-A0A925EQY9-F1
#
_cell.length_a   1.000
_cell.length_b   1.000
_cell.length_c   1.000
_cell.angle_alpha   90.00
_cell.angle_beta   90.00
_cell.angle_gamma   90.00
#
_symmetry.space_group_name_H-M   'P 1'
#
loop_
_entity.id
_entity.type
_entity.pdbx_description
1 polymer ?
#
loop_
_entity_poly.entity_id
_entity_poly.type
_entity_poly.pdbx_seq_one_letter_code
_entity_poly.pdbx_strand_id
1 'polypeptide(L)'
;EKTITQQTFRRDTTSLQWLLKFTWVISAPVKDEMARKYHFTSIEKHFETVGIKIINDKDLLTSFIIITNRNGHMRLPYCFHNGDLEGIKKTLQYLIVLFRIHTFTLYNPELILYLKENTLINSISKPVGRSFLMSTGMANEIKITHPVIQDGDGDCAFT
;
A
#
# COMPACT_ATOMS: atom_id res chain seq x y z
N GLU A 1 10.68 26.10 -2.15
CA GLU A 1 9.66 25.77 -1.13
C GLU A 1 9.25 24.32 -1.32
N LYS A 2 9.22 23.50 -0.25
CA LYS A 2 8.71 22.13 -0.33
C LYS A 2 7.19 22.20 -0.36
N THR A 3 6.58 21.96 -1.51
CA THR A 3 5.14 21.76 -1.62
C THR A 3 4.79 20.48 -0.85
N ILE A 4 4.44 20.62 0.43
CA ILE A 4 3.83 19.53 1.18
C ILE A 4 2.42 19.41 0.61
N THR A 5 2.25 18.53 -0.39
CA THR A 5 0.93 18.18 -0.91
C THR A 5 0.13 17.63 0.27
N GLN A 6 -0.87 18.37 0.76
CA GLN A 6 -1.62 17.95 1.94
C GLN A 6 -2.40 16.68 1.61
N GLN A 7 -1.99 15.55 2.22
CA GLN A 7 -2.76 14.32 2.15
C GLN A 7 -4.15 14.52 2.75
N THR A 8 -5.15 13.97 2.06
CA THR A 8 -6.56 14.07 2.47
C THR A 8 -6.83 13.27 3.73
N PHE A 9 -6.22 12.09 3.85
CA PHE A 9 -6.30 11.23 5.03
C PHE A 9 -4.98 11.32 5.80
N ARG A 10 -4.97 12.08 6.90
CA ARG A 10 -3.78 12.23 7.76
C ARG A 10 -3.75 11.14 8.81
N ARG A 11 -3.24 9.97 8.44
CA ARG A 11 -2.95 8.90 9.41
C ARG A 11 -1.79 9.33 10.29
N ASP A 12 -2.00 9.34 11.60
CA ASP A 12 -0.94 9.56 12.58
C ASP A 12 -0.22 8.25 12.92
N THR A 13 0.83 8.34 13.73
CA THR A 13 1.59 7.18 14.17
C THR A 13 0.72 6.14 14.89
N THR A 14 -0.22 6.59 15.72
CA THR A 14 -1.16 5.73 16.44
C THR A 14 -2.02 4.91 15.47
N SER A 15 -2.56 5.55 14.44
CA SER A 15 -3.38 4.91 13.41
C SER A 15 -2.59 3.90 12.60
N LEU A 16 -1.35 4.23 12.22
CA LEU A 16 -0.50 3.31 11.46
C LEU A 16 -0.08 2.10 12.31
N GLN A 17 0.25 2.29 13.58
CA GLN A 17 0.53 1.19 14.50
C GLN A 17 -0.69 0.29 14.70
N TRP A 18 -1.88 0.89 14.82
CA TRP A 18 -3.13 0.14 14.93
C TRP A 18 -3.37 -0.73 13.69
N LEU A 19 -3.20 -0.15 12.50
CA LEU A 19 -3.33 -0.86 11.23
C LEU A 19 -2.38 -2.05 11.12
N LEU A 20 -1.10 -1.86 11.47
CA LEU A 20 -0.11 -2.92 11.44
C LEU A 20 -0.42 -4.06 12.42
N LYS A 21 -1.12 -3.76 13.51
CA LYS A 21 -1.48 -4.72 14.55
C LYS A 21 -2.79 -5.45 14.28
N PHE A 22 -3.75 -4.80 13.63
CA PHE A 22 -5.13 -5.28 13.49
C PHE A 22 -5.54 -5.36 12.02
N THR A 23 -5.08 -6.41 11.34
CA THR A 23 -5.50 -6.72 9.96
C THR A 23 -6.86 -7.41 9.96
N TRP A 24 -7.70 -7.16 8.94
CA TRP A 24 -8.98 -7.86 8.82
C TRP A 24 -8.82 -9.26 8.25
N VAL A 25 -7.75 -9.48 7.49
CA VAL A 25 -7.40 -10.79 6.93
C VAL A 25 -6.60 -11.60 7.95
N ILE A 26 -7.11 -12.80 8.25
CA ILE A 26 -6.50 -13.80 9.12
C ILE A 26 -5.72 -14.77 8.23
N SER A 27 -4.42 -14.91 8.51
CA SER A 27 -3.59 -15.91 7.85
C SER A 27 -3.78 -17.26 8.53
N ALA A 28 -4.31 -18.26 7.81
CA ALA A 28 -4.50 -19.62 8.32
C ALA A 28 -4.13 -20.66 7.24
N PRO A 29 -3.41 -21.74 7.60
CA PRO A 29 -2.93 -22.72 6.63
C PRO A 29 -4.05 -23.51 5.94
N VAL A 30 -5.22 -23.60 6.60
CA VAL A 30 -6.40 -24.31 6.10
C VAL A 30 -7.60 -23.38 6.20
N LYS A 31 -8.36 -23.25 5.11
CA LYS A 31 -9.67 -22.59 5.14
C LYS A 31 -10.65 -23.51 5.88
N ASP A 32 -11.28 -22.99 6.93
CA ASP A 32 -12.35 -23.72 7.60
C ASP A 32 -13.55 -23.94 6.67
N GLU A 33 -14.50 -24.77 7.10
CA GLU A 33 -15.65 -25.15 6.28
C GLU A 33 -16.52 -23.94 5.88
N MET A 34 -16.58 -22.93 6.76
CA MET A 34 -17.23 -21.63 6.51
C MET A 34 -16.50 -20.82 5.43
N ALA A 35 -15.18 -20.75 5.47
CA ALA A 35 -14.35 -20.04 4.51
C ALA A 35 -14.30 -20.69 3.13
N ARG A 36 -14.56 -22.00 3.07
CA ARG A 36 -14.79 -22.70 1.79
C ARG A 36 -16.16 -22.37 1.20
N LYS A 37 -17.18 -22.14 2.03
CA LYS A 37 -18.56 -21.84 1.61
C LYS A 37 -18.78 -20.37 1.26
N TYR A 38 -18.01 -19.46 1.86
CA TYR A 38 -18.14 -18.01 1.66
C TYR A 38 -16.83 -17.40 1.16
N HIS A 39 -16.82 -17.02 -0.13
CA HIS A 39 -15.68 -16.35 -0.78
C HIS A 39 -15.34 -14.97 -0.17
N PHE A 40 -16.23 -14.41 0.65
CA PHE A 40 -16.04 -13.15 1.38
C PHE A 40 -15.42 -13.34 2.77
N THR A 41 -15.03 -14.57 3.13
CA THR A 41 -14.30 -14.78 4.40
C THR A 41 -12.93 -14.15 4.33
N SER A 42 -12.52 -13.55 5.45
CA SER A 42 -11.23 -12.89 5.59
C SER A 42 -10.09 -13.87 5.87
N ILE A 43 -10.23 -15.15 5.48
CA ILE A 43 -9.21 -16.17 5.73
C ILE A 43 -8.40 -16.43 4.46
N GLU A 44 -7.09 -16.20 4.56
CA GLU A 44 -6.13 -16.46 3.49
C GLU A 44 -5.03 -17.40 3.91
N LYS A 45 -4.47 -18.12 2.94
CA LYS A 45 -3.37 -19.07 3.20
C LYS A 45 -2.13 -18.34 3.71
N HIS A 46 -1.85 -17.18 3.13
CA HIS A 46 -0.78 -16.28 3.53
C HIS A 46 -1.26 -14.84 3.42
N PHE A 47 -1.25 -14.11 4.54
CA PHE A 47 -1.45 -12.68 4.57
C PHE A 47 -0.50 -12.04 5.57
N GLU A 48 0.24 -11.02 5.13
CA GLU A 48 1.09 -10.22 5.99
C GLU A 48 0.98 -8.73 5.64
N THR A 49 1.09 -7.89 6.66
CA THR A 49 1.19 -6.43 6.53
C THR A 49 2.49 -6.00 7.19
N VAL A 50 3.36 -5.33 6.45
CA VAL A 50 4.72 -4.99 6.91
C VAL A 50 4.97 -3.50 6.73
N GLY A 51 5.33 -2.84 7.83
CA GLY A 51 5.83 -1.47 7.82
C GLY A 51 7.36 -1.46 7.73
N ILE A 52 7.92 -0.69 6.78
CA ILE A 52 9.33 -0.72 6.44
C ILE A 52 9.87 0.70 6.48
N LYS A 53 10.93 0.89 7.28
CA LYS A 53 11.72 2.13 7.31
C LYS A 53 12.88 1.98 6.34
N ILE A 54 13.06 2.96 5.47
CA ILE A 54 14.18 3.04 4.54
C ILE A 54 15.11 4.13 5.04
N ILE A 55 16.34 3.72 5.36
CA ILE A 55 17.40 4.57 5.90
C ILE A 55 18.52 4.61 4.87
N ASN A 56 19.03 5.80 4.57
CA ASN A 56 20.13 5.95 3.62
C ASN A 56 21.51 5.66 4.27
N ASP A 57 22.55 5.78 3.46
CA ASP A 57 23.96 5.65 3.85
C ASP A 57 24.42 6.63 4.94
N LYS A 58 23.66 7.71 5.17
CA LYS A 58 23.92 8.74 6.20
C LYS A 58 23.09 8.52 7.48
N ASP A 59 22.48 7.35 7.64
CA ASP A 59 21.62 7.00 8.77
C ASP A 59 20.37 7.91 8.90
N LEU A 60 19.91 8.48 7.79
CA LEU A 60 18.71 9.31 7.75
C LEU A 60 17.53 8.50 7.23
N LEU A 61 16.41 8.56 7.95
CA LEU A 61 15.12 8.03 7.49
C LEU A 61 14.67 8.81 6.25
N THR A 62 14.68 8.17 5.09
CA THR A 62 14.26 8.78 3.83
C THR A 62 12.81 8.46 3.50
N SER A 63 12.38 7.24 3.81
CA SER A 63 11.04 6.77 3.48
C SER A 63 10.48 5.81 4.53
N PHE A 64 9.16 5.78 4.63
CA PHE A 64 8.42 4.76 5.35
C PHE A 64 7.32 4.24 4.43
N ILE A 65 7.30 2.92 4.21
CA ILE A 65 6.29 2.28 3.36
C ILE A 65 5.55 1.21 4.15
N ILE A 66 4.29 0.97 3.80
CA ILE A 66 3.53 -0.18 4.27
C ILE A 66 3.16 -1.00 3.04
N ILE A 67 3.48 -2.29 3.07
CA ILE A 67 3.08 -3.27 2.07
C ILE A 67 2.13 -4.28 2.68
N THR A 68 1.23 -4.79 1.86
CA THR A 68 0.47 -6.01 2.15
C THR A 68 0.89 -7.07 1.16
N ASN A 69 1.03 -8.32 1.61
CA ASN A 69 1.24 -9.47 0.74
C ASN A 69 0.17 -10.51 1.03
N ARG A 70 -0.69 -10.74 0.03
CA ARG A 70 -1.76 -11.73 0.08
C ARG A 70 -1.47 -12.83 -0.92
N ASN A 71 -1.02 -13.98 -0.44
CA ASN A 71 -0.67 -15.15 -1.26
C ASN A 71 0.28 -14.86 -2.44
N GLY A 72 1.24 -13.93 -2.32
CA GLY A 72 2.13 -13.54 -3.42
C GLY A 72 1.62 -12.38 -4.29
N HIS A 73 0.46 -11.80 -3.94
CA HIS A 73 0.00 -10.51 -4.44
C HIS A 73 0.40 -9.40 -3.47
N MET A 74 1.43 -8.63 -3.82
CA MET A 74 1.86 -7.46 -3.07
C MET A 74 1.08 -6.20 -3.47
N ARG A 75 0.73 -5.37 -2.49
CA ARG A 75 0.23 -4.00 -2.69
C ARG A 75 1.06 -3.02 -1.87
N LEU A 76 0.98 -1.74 -2.22
CA LEU A 76 1.62 -0.64 -1.48
C LEU A 76 0.54 0.32 -0.92
N PRO A 77 -0.16 -0.07 0.17
CA PRO A 77 -1.17 0.78 0.81
C PRO A 77 -0.67 2.18 1.16
N TYR A 78 0.56 2.28 1.71
CA TYR A 78 1.13 3.55 2.12
C TYR A 78 2.56 3.73 1.66
N CYS A 79 2.88 4.93 1.20
CA CYS A 79 4.21 5.35 0.79
C CYS A 79 4.45 6.80 1.24
N PHE A 80 5.31 6.97 2.23
CA PHE A 80 5.76 8.27 2.72
C PHE A 80 7.25 8.41 2.42
N HIS A 81 7.67 9.48 1.74
CA HIS A 81 9.08 9.71 1.42
C HIS A 81 9.43 11.18 1.35
N ASN A 82 10.72 11.47 1.47
CA ASN A 82 11.29 12.81 1.29
C ASN A 82 11.95 13.03 -0.08
N GLY A 83 11.73 12.11 -1.03
CA GLY A 83 12.21 12.18 -2.42
C GLY A 83 13.10 11.00 -2.85
N ASP A 84 13.42 10.08 -1.94
CA ASP A 84 14.28 8.92 -2.20
C ASP A 84 13.54 7.76 -2.91
N LEU A 85 13.17 7.98 -4.18
CA LEU A 85 12.45 6.99 -4.99
C LEU A 85 13.32 5.79 -5.37
N GLU A 86 14.63 5.96 -5.52
CA GLU A 86 15.56 4.85 -5.80
C GLU A 86 15.70 3.92 -4.58
N GLY A 87 15.76 4.47 -3.36
CA GLY A 87 15.73 3.67 -2.13
C GLY A 87 14.44 2.85 -2.01
N ILE A 88 13.29 3.44 -2.33
CA ILE A 88 12.01 2.72 -2.41
C ILE A 88 12.06 1.61 -3.46
N LYS A 89 12.52 1.89 -4.69
CA LYS A 89 12.62 0.90 -5.76
C LYS A 89 13.49 -0.30 -5.37
N LYS A 90 14.70 -0.06 -4.84
CA LYS A 90 15.59 -1.15 -4.37
C LYS A 90 14.93 -1.99 -3.27
N THR A 91 14.25 -1.32 -2.34
CA THR A 91 13.49 -1.99 -1.28
C THR A 91 12.39 -2.87 -1.88
N LEU A 92 11.59 -2.35 -2.81
CA LEU A 92 10.54 -3.12 -3.49
C LEU A 92 11.10 -4.32 -4.26
N GLN A 93 12.23 -4.17 -4.97
CA GLN A 93 12.90 -5.29 -5.64
C GLN A 93 13.30 -6.38 -4.65
N TYR A 94 13.91 -6.00 -3.53
CA TYR A 94 14.28 -6.94 -2.48
C TYR A 94 13.06 -7.69 -1.91
N LEU A 95 11.98 -6.97 -1.60
CA LEU A 95 10.74 -7.57 -1.07
C LEU A 95 10.07 -8.51 -2.07
N ILE A 96 10.09 -8.18 -3.37
CA ILE A 96 9.53 -9.06 -4.42
C ILE A 96 10.24 -10.41 -4.43
N VAL A 97 11.56 -10.41 -4.32
CA VAL A 97 12.36 -11.65 -4.24
C VAL A 97 12.11 -12.38 -2.92
N LEU A 98 12.21 -11.66 -1.79
CA LEU A 98 12.07 -12.22 -0.45
C LEU A 98 10.72 -12.91 -0.23
N PHE A 99 9.63 -12.25 -0.64
CA PHE A 99 8.27 -12.74 -0.44
C PHE A 99 7.73 -13.57 -1.61
N ARG A 100 8.56 -13.83 -2.65
CA ARG A 100 8.18 -14.57 -3.86
C ARG A 100 6.92 -14.01 -4.52
N ILE A 101 6.88 -12.69 -4.68
CA ILE A 101 5.73 -11.97 -5.24
C ILE A 101 5.58 -12.28 -6.72
N HIS A 102 4.38 -12.71 -7.13
CA HIS A 102 4.03 -12.95 -8.54
C HIS A 102 3.16 -11.83 -9.12
N THR A 103 2.57 -10.97 -8.28
CA THR A 103 1.75 -9.84 -8.73
C THR A 103 1.98 -8.66 -7.81
N PHE A 104 2.28 -7.50 -8.38
CA PHE A 104 2.41 -6.25 -7.63
C PHE A 104 1.42 -5.23 -8.18
N THR A 105 0.64 -4.61 -7.28
CA THR A 105 -0.28 -3.54 -7.64
C THR A 105 0.10 -2.25 -6.93
N LEU A 106 0.19 -1.17 -7.71
CA LEU A 106 0.63 0.13 -7.27
C LEU A 106 -0.32 1.21 -7.82
N TYR A 107 -0.69 2.16 -6.97
CA TYR A 107 -1.54 3.31 -7.35
C TYR A 107 -0.87 4.67 -7.14
N ASN A 108 0.27 4.73 -6.43
CA ASN A 108 0.98 5.99 -6.18
C ASN A 108 1.50 6.58 -7.50
N PRO A 109 0.99 7.74 -7.97
CA PRO A 109 1.30 8.24 -9.31
C PRO A 109 2.77 8.62 -9.50
N GLU A 110 3.39 9.23 -8.49
CA GLU A 110 4.79 9.64 -8.51
C GLU A 110 5.71 8.42 -8.68
N LEU A 111 5.49 7.39 -7.87
CA LEU A 111 6.26 6.15 -7.96
C LEU A 111 6.00 5.41 -9.28
N ILE A 112 4.76 5.42 -9.78
CA ILE A 112 4.45 4.83 -11.10
C ILE A 112 5.24 5.52 -12.22
N LEU A 113 5.27 6.86 -12.23
CA LEU A 113 6.03 7.62 -13.24
C LEU A 113 7.52 7.28 -13.15
N TYR A 114 8.06 7.30 -11.93
CA TYR A 114 9.45 6.95 -11.69
C TYR A 114 9.81 5.53 -12.17
N LEU A 115 8.96 4.54 -11.88
CA LEU A 115 9.22 3.13 -12.25
C LEU A 115 9.03 2.83 -13.75
N LYS A 116 8.33 3.70 -14.49
CA LYS A 116 8.26 3.61 -15.96
C LYS A 116 9.61 3.96 -16.60
N GLU A 117 10.33 4.91 -16.02
CA GLU A 117 11.67 5.32 -16.46
C GLU A 117 12.76 4.43 -15.84
N ASN A 118 12.51 3.92 -14.63
CA ASN A 118 13.44 3.13 -13.83
C ASN A 118 12.82 1.77 -13.53
N THR A 119 12.86 0.87 -14.52
CA THR A 119 12.19 -0.43 -14.47
C THR A 119 12.39 -1.13 -13.13
N LEU A 120 11.27 -1.46 -12.46
CA LEU A 120 11.29 -2.18 -11.19
C LEU A 120 11.84 -3.60 -11.41
N ILE A 121 11.15 -4.39 -12.23
CA ILE A 121 11.53 -5.73 -12.68
C ILE A 121 10.98 -5.90 -14.09
N ASN A 122 11.73 -6.58 -14.95
CA ASN A 122 11.27 -6.96 -16.29
C ASN A 122 10.05 -7.87 -16.19
N SER A 123 8.86 -7.28 -16.36
CA SER A 123 7.57 -7.94 -16.19
C SER A 123 6.51 -7.28 -17.05
N ILE A 124 5.42 -7.99 -17.31
CA ILE A 124 4.27 -7.46 -18.04
C ILE A 124 3.45 -6.59 -17.08
N SER A 125 3.30 -5.31 -17.40
CA SER A 125 2.44 -4.39 -16.67
C SER A 125 1.14 -4.11 -17.43
N LYS A 126 0.03 -3.98 -16.72
CA LYS A 126 -1.24 -3.48 -17.25
C LYS A 126 -1.80 -2.37 -16.37
N PRO A 127 -2.48 -1.36 -16.93
CA PRO A 127 -3.14 -0.34 -16.13
C PRO A 127 -4.27 -0.96 -15.31
N VAL A 128 -4.41 -0.51 -14.07
CA VAL A 128 -5.52 -0.86 -13.17
C VAL A 128 -6.05 0.40 -12.52
N GLY A 129 -7.38 0.51 -12.43
CA GLY A 129 -8.07 1.64 -11.81
C GLY A 129 -8.60 1.28 -10.43
N ARG A 130 -8.80 2.30 -9.60
CA ARG A 130 -9.59 2.21 -8.36
C ARG A 130 -10.46 3.45 -8.24
N SER A 131 -11.69 3.25 -7.78
CA SER A 131 -12.63 4.32 -7.51
C SER A 131 -12.85 4.42 -6.00
N PHE A 132 -12.87 5.63 -5.48
CA PHE A 132 -13.29 5.93 -4.11
C PHE A 132 -14.70 6.50 -4.17
N LEU A 133 -15.56 6.05 -3.26
CA LEU A 133 -16.95 6.49 -3.18
C LEU A 133 -17.11 7.38 -1.95
N MET A 134 -17.85 8.48 -2.12
CA MET A 134 -18.19 9.44 -1.07
C MET A 134 -19.67 9.78 -1.21
N SER A 135 -20.37 9.93 -0.09
CA SER A 135 -21.77 10.36 -0.10
C SER A 135 -21.89 11.80 -0.62
N THR A 136 -22.99 12.12 -1.28
CA THR A 136 -23.24 13.46 -1.84
C THR A 136 -23.27 14.54 -0.76
N GLY A 137 -23.84 14.23 0.42
CA GLY A 137 -23.82 15.12 1.57
C GLY A 137 -22.40 15.45 2.02
N MET A 138 -21.55 14.44 2.17
CA MET A 138 -20.16 14.63 2.54
C MET A 138 -19.37 15.36 1.45
N ALA A 139 -19.65 15.10 0.17
CA ALA A 139 -19.05 15.83 -0.94
C ALA A 139 -19.40 17.34 -0.95
N ASN A 140 -20.61 17.70 -0.50
CA ASN A 140 -21.02 19.09 -0.40
C ASN A 140 -20.35 19.83 0.77
N GLU A 141 -20.05 19.12 1.87
CA GLU A 141 -19.37 19.67 3.03
C GLU A 141 -17.84 19.73 2.84
N ILE A 142 -17.28 18.64 2.30
CA ILE A 142 -15.85 18.49 2.06
C ILE A 142 -15.50 19.18 0.74
N LYS A 143 -15.10 20.45 0.82
CA LYS A 143 -14.60 21.25 -0.32
C LYS A 143 -13.22 20.81 -0.82
N ILE A 144 -12.98 19.51 -1.00
CA ILE A 144 -11.71 19.00 -1.51
C ILE A 144 -11.80 18.95 -3.04
N THR A 145 -11.05 19.85 -3.68
CA THR A 145 -10.99 19.94 -5.14
C THR A 145 -9.98 18.98 -5.76
N HIS A 146 -8.93 18.60 -5.01
CA HIS A 146 -7.85 17.71 -5.47
C HIS A 146 -7.42 16.78 -4.34
N PRO A 147 -8.16 15.70 -4.07
CA PRO A 147 -7.83 14.81 -2.98
C PRO A 147 -6.52 14.07 -3.27
N VAL A 148 -5.61 14.04 -2.30
CA VAL A 148 -4.42 13.20 -2.32
C VAL A 148 -4.70 12.00 -1.44
N ILE A 149 -5.00 10.88 -2.10
CA ILE A 149 -5.44 9.63 -1.49
C ILE A 149 -4.36 8.56 -1.70
N GLN A 150 -4.04 7.83 -0.64
CA GLN A 150 -3.19 6.65 -0.70
C GLN A 150 -4.04 5.38 -0.86
N ASP A 151 -3.44 4.30 -1.37
CA ASP A 151 -4.14 3.03 -1.65
C ASP A 151 -4.80 2.43 -0.40
N GLY A 152 -4.19 2.61 0.76
CA GLY A 152 -4.71 2.16 2.05
C GLY A 152 -5.81 3.04 2.65
N ASP A 153 -6.14 4.20 2.07
CA ASP A 153 -7.14 5.07 2.67
C ASP A 153 -8.54 4.44 2.66
N GLY A 154 -9.28 4.67 3.75
CA GLY A 154 -10.52 3.94 4.06
C GLY A 154 -10.25 2.51 4.55
N ASP A 155 -11.11 1.59 4.14
CA ASP A 155 -11.10 0.19 4.58
C ASP A 155 -10.07 -0.68 3.84
N CYS A 156 -9.52 -0.16 2.73
CA CYS A 156 -8.59 -0.90 1.87
C CYS A 156 -7.27 -1.25 2.56
N ALA A 157 -6.90 -0.46 3.57
CA ALA A 157 -5.77 -0.68 4.47
C ALA A 157 -5.75 -2.07 5.12
N PHE A 158 -6.91 -2.71 5.29
CA PHE A 158 -7.05 -3.92 6.11
C PHE A 158 -7.16 -5.22 5.29
N THR A 159 -7.12 -5.13 3.95
CA THR A 159 -7.50 -6.21 3.02
C THR A 159 -6.42 -6.70 2.05
#